data_AF-X1JUL6-F1
#
_entry.id   AF-X1JUL6-F1
#
_cell.length_a   1.000
_cell.length_b   1.000
_cell.length_c   1.000
_cell.angle_alpha   90.00
_cell.angle_beta   90.00
_cell.angle_gamma   90.00
#
_symmetry.space_group_name_H-M   'P 1'
#
loop_
_entity.id
_entity.type
_entity.pdbx_description
1 polymer ?
#
loop_
_entity_poly.entity_id
_entity_poly.type
_entity_poly.pdbx_seq_one_letter_code
_entity_poly.pdbx_strand_id
1 'polypeptide(L)'
;RMVKELEEALPKNAILFVDTGNHICWAIHYMEFHRPDAFISAFGMLTMGYASAAVVGGKLAAGDRPVVALVGAGLIGGIHRYFLGGGFTAIPCALATIISGLLGGLIYELRKKEFIGVLWAALFAIFMESFHMLLVLLIARPFADALQLVKEIGLPMIGANSIGVAIFALIIVNLIKEKRTSSERDRYYAELERKIYEMEKLYRLGVEVSSTLDINVVLDLCINTTVEVLEAKMGFIFLVDEKSHQLFLGSMAKFEDDGVHPQSSPSG
;
A
#
# COMPACT_ATOMS: atom_id res chain seq x y z
N ARG A 1 6.39 11.98 24.52
CA ARG A 1 4.95 11.69 24.35
C ARG A 1 4.66 11.02 23.03
N MET A 2 4.79 11.71 21.88
CA MET A 2 4.53 11.14 20.54
C MET A 2 5.31 9.85 20.23
N VAL A 3 6.58 9.74 20.66
CA VAL A 3 7.40 8.53 20.42
C VAL A 3 6.99 7.34 21.29
N LYS A 4 6.49 7.59 22.51
CA LYS A 4 5.91 6.54 23.37
C LYS A 4 4.57 6.04 22.84
N GLU A 5 3.72 6.95 22.36
CA GLU A 5 2.45 6.58 21.72
C GLU A 5 2.71 5.78 20.42
N LEU A 6 3.77 6.12 19.67
CA LEU A 6 4.21 5.35 18.50
C LEU A 6 4.72 3.96 18.89
N GLU A 7 5.49 3.85 19.97
CA GLU A 7 5.98 2.57 20.52
C GLU A 7 4.82 1.67 20.97
N GLU A 8 3.84 2.23 21.70
CA GLU A 8 2.65 1.51 22.16
C GLU A 8 1.77 1.02 20.98
N ALA A 9 1.74 1.79 19.89
CA ALA A 9 1.01 1.42 18.67
C ALA A 9 1.75 0.43 17.77
N LEU A 10 3.07 0.27 17.93
CA LEU A 10 3.88 -0.63 17.13
C LEU A 10 3.70 -2.09 17.57
N PRO A 11 3.49 -3.04 16.63
CA PRO A 11 3.50 -4.45 16.97
C PRO A 11 4.82 -4.86 17.62
N LYS A 12 4.78 -5.65 18.69
CA LYS A 12 6.00 -6.07 19.43
C LYS A 12 7.03 -6.83 18.58
N ASN A 13 6.62 -7.39 17.44
CA ASN A 13 7.46 -8.12 16.49
C ASN A 13 7.88 -7.29 15.25
N ALA A 14 7.56 -5.98 15.23
CA ALA A 14 7.82 -5.11 14.11
C ALA A 14 9.32 -4.82 13.93
N ILE A 15 9.72 -4.55 12.70
CA ILE A 15 11.04 -4.00 12.36
C ILE A 15 10.86 -2.52 12.04
N LEU A 16 11.53 -1.67 12.80
CA LEU A 16 11.52 -0.23 12.64
C LEU A 16 12.76 0.22 11.88
N PHE A 17 12.54 0.73 10.67
CA PHE A 17 13.56 1.45 9.91
C PHE A 17 13.45 2.93 10.24
N VAL A 18 14.54 3.53 10.71
CA VAL A 18 14.52 4.94 11.11
C VAL A 18 15.38 5.75 10.17
N ASP A 19 14.79 6.79 9.59
CA ASP A 19 15.49 7.63 8.63
C ASP A 19 16.52 8.49 9.35
N THR A 20 17.42 9.06 8.57
CA THR A 20 18.36 10.01 9.14
C THR A 20 17.61 11.28 9.50
N GLY A 21 17.73 11.70 10.76
CA GLY A 21 17.18 12.94 11.28
C GLY A 21 16.88 12.81 12.75
N ASN A 22 16.18 13.77 13.33
CA ASN A 22 16.03 13.83 14.80
C ASN A 22 15.16 12.73 15.38
N HIS A 23 14.31 12.17 14.54
CA HIS A 23 13.56 10.97 14.83
C HIS A 23 14.48 9.76 15.10
N ILE A 24 15.73 9.73 14.59
CA ILE A 24 16.74 8.74 14.99
C ILE A 24 17.13 8.90 16.46
N CYS A 25 17.44 10.13 16.88
CA CYS A 25 17.85 10.42 18.26
C CYS A 25 16.70 10.17 19.22
N TRP A 26 15.48 10.52 18.80
CA TRP A 26 14.29 10.25 19.59
C TRP A 26 13.99 8.75 19.71
N ALA A 27 14.11 7.99 18.62
CA ALA A 27 13.90 6.56 18.67
C ALA A 27 14.94 5.86 19.56
N ILE A 28 16.20 6.28 19.52
CA ILE A 28 17.27 5.70 20.37
C ILE A 28 17.09 6.07 21.85
N HIS A 29 16.67 7.31 22.16
CA HIS A 29 16.55 7.76 23.56
C HIS A 29 15.24 7.32 24.24
N TYR A 30 14.17 7.14 23.48
CA TYR A 30 12.83 7.01 24.05
C TYR A 30 12.09 5.72 23.71
N MET A 31 12.61 4.86 22.81
CA MET A 31 11.99 3.57 22.49
C MET A 31 12.84 2.41 23.01
N GLU A 32 12.19 1.37 23.53
CA GLU A 32 12.84 0.15 24.01
C GLU A 32 12.68 -1.01 23.01
N PHE A 33 13.77 -1.34 22.31
CA PHE A 33 13.81 -2.48 21.40
C PHE A 33 14.25 -3.74 22.13
N HIS A 34 13.36 -4.73 22.16
CA HIS A 34 13.58 -6.00 22.86
C HIS A 34 14.30 -7.05 22.00
N ARG A 35 14.64 -6.71 20.75
CA ARG A 35 15.29 -7.61 19.79
C ARG A 35 16.40 -6.88 19.03
N PRO A 36 17.52 -7.57 18.73
CA PRO A 36 18.66 -6.97 18.04
C PRO A 36 18.37 -6.61 16.57
N ASP A 37 17.34 -7.21 15.96
CA ASP A 37 16.94 -6.99 14.57
C ASP A 37 15.71 -6.06 14.41
N ALA A 38 15.24 -5.45 15.50
CA ALA A 38 14.03 -4.62 15.50
C ALA A 38 14.28 -3.15 15.14
N PHE A 39 15.53 -2.67 15.23
CA PHE A 39 15.88 -1.29 14.92
C PHE A 39 16.99 -1.24 13.87
N ILE A 40 16.70 -0.63 12.72
CA ILE A 40 17.65 -0.54 11.62
C ILE A 40 17.74 0.91 11.13
N SER A 41 18.94 1.45 11.12
CA SER A 41 19.21 2.79 10.59
C SER A 41 20.61 2.87 9.96
N ALA A 42 20.79 3.83 9.05
CA ALA A 42 22.04 4.04 8.32
C ALA A 42 23.09 4.80 9.15
N PHE A 43 23.46 4.29 10.33
CA PHE A 43 24.43 4.93 11.23
C PHE A 43 25.79 5.26 10.60
N GLY A 44 26.20 4.53 9.56
CA GLY A 44 27.50 4.74 8.91
C GLY A 44 27.55 5.96 7.98
N MET A 45 26.49 6.24 7.22
CA MET A 45 26.47 7.33 6.22
C MET A 45 25.44 8.42 6.52
N LEU A 46 24.47 8.16 7.41
CA LEU A 46 23.42 9.11 7.78
C LEU A 46 22.73 9.73 6.55
N THR A 47 22.38 8.89 5.56
CA THR A 47 21.68 9.33 4.36
C THR A 47 20.19 9.53 4.66
N MET A 48 19.65 10.69 4.29
CA MET A 48 18.20 10.97 4.39
C MET A 48 17.45 10.27 3.25
N GLY A 49 16.31 9.65 3.56
CA GLY A 49 15.56 8.77 2.67
C GLY A 49 15.84 7.29 2.87
N TYR A 50 16.80 6.92 3.73
CA TYR A 50 17.19 5.52 3.96
C TYR A 50 16.01 4.67 4.42
N ALA A 51 15.30 5.09 5.47
CA ALA A 51 14.25 4.26 6.05
C ALA A 51 13.10 4.01 5.09
N SER A 52 12.84 4.97 4.20
CA SER A 52 11.82 4.82 3.18
C SER A 52 12.16 3.67 2.21
N ALA A 53 13.42 3.49 1.82
CA ALA A 53 13.85 2.36 0.99
C ALA A 53 14.04 1.06 1.78
N ALA A 54 14.65 1.19 2.95
CA ALA A 54 15.03 0.07 3.78
C ALA A 54 13.80 -0.65 4.35
N VAL A 55 12.68 0.03 4.59
CA VAL A 55 11.41 -0.59 5.02
C VAL A 55 10.90 -1.62 4.02
N VAL A 56 11.12 -1.42 2.71
CA VAL A 56 10.64 -2.35 1.70
C VAL A 56 11.58 -3.53 1.53
N GLY A 57 12.91 -3.28 1.51
CA GLY A 57 13.89 -4.37 1.59
C GLY A 57 13.72 -5.21 2.87
N GLY A 58 13.43 -4.54 3.98
CA GLY A 58 13.07 -5.16 5.25
C GLY A 58 11.78 -5.96 5.16
N LYS A 59 10.73 -5.45 4.51
CA LYS A 59 9.47 -6.20 4.34
C LYS A 59 9.66 -7.45 3.49
N LEU A 60 10.48 -7.37 2.44
CA LEU A 60 10.84 -8.53 1.62
C LEU A 60 11.65 -9.57 2.40
N ALA A 61 12.55 -9.14 3.29
CA ALA A 61 13.36 -10.04 4.12
C ALA A 61 12.62 -10.60 5.35
N ALA A 62 11.61 -9.88 5.86
CA ALA A 62 10.97 -10.18 7.14
C ALA A 62 9.66 -10.99 7.03
N GLY A 63 9.22 -11.33 5.81
CA GLY A 63 8.02 -12.12 5.57
C GLY A 63 6.77 -11.47 6.16
N ASP A 64 6.06 -12.20 7.03
CA ASP A 64 4.81 -11.74 7.66
C ASP A 64 4.99 -10.64 8.71
N ARG A 65 6.23 -10.35 9.12
CA ARG A 65 6.47 -9.35 10.16
C ARG A 65 6.04 -7.96 9.69
N PRO A 66 5.45 -7.15 10.58
CA PRO A 66 5.21 -5.74 10.32
C PRO A 66 6.53 -5.00 10.16
N VAL A 67 6.65 -4.17 9.14
CA VAL A 67 7.87 -3.37 8.89
C VAL A 67 7.45 -1.92 8.70
N VAL A 68 8.03 -1.02 9.48
CA VAL A 68 7.59 0.37 9.60
C VAL A 68 8.77 1.31 9.37
N ALA A 69 8.54 2.37 8.60
CA ALA A 69 9.51 3.44 8.38
C ALA A 69 9.16 4.66 9.25
N LEU A 70 10.09 5.11 10.07
CA LEU A 70 9.99 6.39 10.77
C LEU A 70 10.77 7.44 9.97
N VAL A 71 10.05 8.30 9.25
CA VAL A 71 10.59 9.31 8.34
C VAL A 71 10.25 10.72 8.85
N GLY A 72 11.21 11.64 8.80
CA GLY A 72 11.04 13.00 9.29
C GLY A 72 10.18 13.89 8.39
N ALA A 73 9.38 14.77 8.99
CA ALA A 73 8.71 15.87 8.30
C ALA A 73 9.69 17.03 8.06
N GLY A 74 9.82 17.52 6.81
CA GLY A 74 10.84 18.51 6.41
C GLY A 74 10.87 19.79 7.27
N LEU A 75 9.71 20.28 7.70
CA LEU A 75 9.61 21.45 8.59
C LEU A 75 10.16 21.16 10.00
N ILE A 76 9.71 20.07 10.61
CA ILE A 76 10.11 19.66 11.96
C ILE A 76 11.60 19.27 11.99
N GLY A 77 12.06 18.55 10.96
CA GLY A 77 13.45 18.17 10.78
C GLY A 77 14.37 19.38 10.58
N GLY A 78 13.96 20.36 9.77
CA GLY A 78 14.73 21.59 9.60
C GLY A 78 14.86 22.40 10.89
N ILE A 79 13.76 22.61 11.61
CA ILE A 79 13.75 23.31 12.91
C ILE A 79 14.68 22.60 13.89
N HIS A 80 14.60 21.28 14.00
CA HIS A 80 15.45 20.56 14.95
C HIS A 80 16.93 20.55 14.51
N ARG A 81 17.25 20.43 13.22
CA ARG A 81 18.64 20.54 12.72
C ARG A 81 19.29 21.88 13.08
N TYR A 82 18.51 22.96 13.16
CA TYR A 82 18.98 24.25 13.66
C TYR A 82 19.38 24.17 15.14
N PHE A 83 18.53 23.56 15.99
CA PHE A 83 18.77 23.44 17.43
C PHE A 83 19.82 22.38 17.82
N LEU A 84 20.13 21.43 16.94
CA LEU A 84 21.17 20.40 17.17
C LEU A 84 22.60 20.96 17.24
N GLY A 85 22.81 22.21 16.82
CA GLY A 85 24.12 22.84 16.94
C GLY A 85 25.16 22.34 15.95
N GLY A 86 24.77 22.11 14.68
CA GLY A 86 25.66 21.70 13.58
C GLY A 86 26.73 22.72 13.15
N GLY A 87 27.13 23.63 14.04
CA GLY A 87 28.13 24.65 13.80
C GLY A 87 27.75 25.60 12.66
N PHE A 88 28.73 25.95 11.83
CA PHE A 88 28.58 26.94 10.76
C PHE A 88 27.66 26.51 9.60
N THR A 89 27.25 25.24 9.53
CA THR A 89 26.35 24.70 8.48
C THR A 89 24.91 24.48 8.94
N ALA A 90 24.60 24.74 10.21
CA ALA A 90 23.28 24.47 10.78
C ALA A 90 22.14 25.20 10.04
N ILE A 91 22.33 26.48 9.72
CA ILE A 91 21.35 27.31 9.00
C ILE A 91 21.10 26.80 7.57
N PRO A 92 22.11 26.65 6.69
CA PRO A 92 21.87 26.18 5.32
C PRO A 92 21.28 24.78 5.27
N CYS A 93 21.70 23.86 6.15
CA CYS A 93 21.12 22.52 6.22
C CYS A 93 19.64 22.54 6.66
N ALA A 94 19.29 23.37 7.65
CA ALA A 94 17.92 23.51 8.11
C ALA A 94 17.02 24.04 6.99
N LEU A 95 17.45 25.11 6.32
CA LEU A 95 16.70 25.71 5.21
C LEU A 95 16.55 24.73 4.03
N ALA A 96 17.63 24.06 3.62
CA ALA A 96 17.58 23.08 2.54
C ALA A 96 16.58 21.94 2.85
N THR A 97 16.53 21.48 4.09
CA THR A 97 15.61 20.42 4.53
C THR A 97 14.15 20.86 4.43
N ILE A 98 13.84 22.08 4.88
CA ILE A 98 12.48 22.65 4.82
C ILE A 98 12.05 22.84 3.37
N ILE A 99 12.92 23.44 2.54
CA ILE A 99 12.65 23.71 1.13
C ILE A 99 12.44 22.41 0.35
N SER A 100 13.28 21.40 0.57
CA SER A 100 13.16 20.08 -0.07
C SER A 100 11.80 19.44 0.22
N GLY A 101 11.37 19.46 1.49
CA GLY A 101 10.07 18.93 1.91
C GLY A 101 8.89 19.68 1.29
N LEU A 102 8.95 21.02 1.25
CA LEU A 102 7.91 21.85 0.64
C LEU A 102 7.82 21.65 -0.88
N LEU A 103 8.95 21.65 -1.58
CA LEU A 103 9.00 21.44 -3.03
C LEU A 103 8.56 20.03 -3.41
N GLY A 104 9.00 19.01 -2.66
CA GLY A 104 8.54 17.63 -2.86
C GLY A 104 7.02 17.49 -2.68
N GLY A 105 6.46 18.11 -1.65
CA GLY A 105 5.01 18.14 -1.41
C GLY A 105 4.24 18.89 -2.51
N LEU A 106 4.75 20.04 -2.95
CA LEU A 106 4.15 20.81 -4.05
C LEU A 106 4.15 20.01 -5.36
N ILE A 107 5.26 19.36 -5.69
CA ILE A 107 5.37 18.51 -6.89
C ILE A 107 4.34 17.38 -6.84
N TYR A 108 4.15 16.75 -5.68
CA TYR A 108 3.15 15.70 -5.50
C TYR A 108 1.71 16.20 -5.68
N GLU A 109 1.38 17.37 -5.14
CA GLU A 109 0.06 17.99 -5.31
C GLU A 109 -0.20 18.38 -6.77
N LEU A 110 0.78 19.01 -7.44
CA LEU A 110 0.71 19.36 -8.87
C LEU A 110 0.56 18.13 -9.77
N ARG A 111 1.08 16.98 -9.33
CA ARG A 111 0.94 15.68 -10.01
C ARG A 111 -0.33 14.94 -9.61
N LYS A 112 -1.31 15.62 -9.02
CA LYS A 112 -2.60 15.06 -8.61
C LYS A 112 -2.45 13.83 -7.71
N LYS A 113 -1.48 13.87 -6.79
CA LYS A 113 -1.19 12.80 -5.84
C LYS A 113 -0.65 11.51 -6.48
N GLU A 114 -0.14 11.61 -7.71
CA GLU A 114 0.58 10.54 -8.37
C GLU A 114 2.09 10.67 -8.16
N PHE A 115 2.76 9.52 -8.03
CA PHE A 115 4.20 9.48 -7.87
C PHE A 115 4.92 9.92 -9.16
N ILE A 116 5.99 10.70 -9.02
CA ILE A 116 6.66 11.36 -10.16
C ILE A 116 7.47 10.41 -11.06
N GLY A 117 7.74 9.20 -10.58
CA GLY A 117 8.52 8.18 -11.27
C GLY A 117 10.01 8.24 -10.92
N VAL A 118 10.73 7.16 -11.25
CA VAL A 118 12.11 6.93 -10.81
C VAL A 118 13.08 7.99 -11.31
N LEU A 119 13.06 8.26 -12.63
CA LEU A 119 13.97 9.21 -13.25
C LEU A 119 13.79 10.62 -12.66
N TRP A 120 12.55 11.08 -12.56
CA TRP A 120 12.24 12.42 -12.06
C TRP A 120 12.54 12.57 -10.56
N ALA A 121 12.35 11.52 -9.76
CA ALA A 121 12.76 11.51 -8.36
C ALA A 121 14.29 11.64 -8.20
N ALA A 122 15.05 10.90 -9.00
CA ALA A 122 16.51 10.98 -8.97
C ALA A 122 17.02 12.37 -9.42
N LEU A 123 16.45 12.92 -10.49
CA LEU A 123 16.80 14.28 -10.95
C LEU A 123 16.47 15.35 -9.91
N PHE A 124 15.32 15.23 -9.24
CA PHE A 124 14.95 16.11 -8.14
C PHE A 124 15.94 16.02 -6.97
N ALA A 125 16.42 14.82 -6.63
CA ALA A 125 17.44 14.63 -5.59
C ALA A 125 18.77 15.30 -5.95
N ILE A 126 19.25 15.13 -7.19
CA ILE A 126 20.47 15.82 -7.68
C ILE A 126 20.32 17.32 -7.55
N PHE A 127 19.18 17.85 -8.00
CA PHE A 127 18.88 19.27 -7.94
C PHE A 127 18.88 19.79 -6.50
N MET A 128 18.17 19.11 -5.59
CA MET A 128 18.07 19.53 -4.20
C MET A 128 19.40 19.47 -3.45
N GLU A 129 20.23 18.46 -3.71
CA GLU A 129 21.54 18.34 -3.07
C GLU A 129 22.53 19.38 -3.62
N SER A 130 22.47 19.65 -4.93
CA SER A 130 23.24 20.74 -5.54
C SER A 130 22.84 22.10 -4.96
N PHE A 131 21.53 22.32 -4.77
CA PHE A 131 21.00 23.52 -4.14
C PHE A 131 21.43 23.63 -2.67
N HIS A 132 21.48 22.51 -1.94
CA HIS A 132 21.98 22.48 -0.57
C HIS A 132 23.45 22.88 -0.48
N MET A 133 24.32 22.33 -1.34
CA MET A 133 25.75 22.74 -1.39
C MET A 133 25.90 24.22 -1.73
N LEU A 134 25.06 24.75 -2.63
CA LEU A 134 25.05 26.18 -2.93
C LEU A 134 24.67 27.01 -1.69
N LEU A 135 23.62 26.62 -0.95
CA LEU A 135 23.24 27.30 0.28
C LEU A 135 24.36 27.26 1.33
N VAL A 136 25.09 26.16 1.45
CA VAL A 136 26.25 26.05 2.34
C VAL A 136 27.31 27.08 1.95
N LEU A 137 27.68 27.20 0.67
CA LEU A 137 28.68 28.19 0.23
C LEU A 137 28.24 29.64 0.42
N LEU A 138 26.95 29.93 0.30
CA LEU A 138 26.41 31.29 0.42
C LEU A 138 26.29 31.75 1.88
N ILE A 139 25.89 30.84 2.78
CA ILE A 139 25.48 31.19 4.15
C ILE A 139 26.53 30.81 5.18
N ALA A 140 27.19 29.66 5.02
CA ALA A 140 28.09 29.12 6.03
C ALA A 140 29.40 29.94 6.10
N ARG A 141 29.82 30.32 7.31
CA ARG A 141 31.03 31.12 7.56
C ARG A 141 31.90 30.47 8.63
N PRO A 142 33.24 30.41 8.46
CA PRO A 142 34.03 31.03 7.38
C PRO A 142 33.96 30.27 6.04
N PHE A 143 34.16 31.00 4.94
CA PHE A 143 33.97 30.46 3.58
C PHE A 143 34.99 29.38 3.20
N ALA A 144 36.21 29.47 3.74
CA ALA A 144 37.26 28.49 3.46
C ALA A 144 36.85 27.08 3.89
N ASP A 145 36.32 26.96 5.10
CA ASP A 145 35.84 25.69 5.66
C ASP A 145 34.62 25.17 4.91
N ALA A 146 33.69 26.06 4.52
CA ALA A 146 32.52 25.70 3.71
C ALA A 146 32.93 25.17 2.33
N LEU A 147 33.91 25.80 1.68
CA LEU A 147 34.42 25.37 0.39
C LEU A 147 35.15 24.03 0.48
N GLN A 148 35.92 23.81 1.55
CA GLN A 148 36.57 22.53 1.80
C GLN A 148 35.55 21.41 1.98
N LEU A 149 34.53 21.64 2.82
CA LEU A 149 33.44 20.69 3.05
C LEU A 149 32.73 20.30 1.75
N VAL A 150 32.37 21.28 0.91
CA VAL A 150 31.67 21.03 -0.36
C VAL A 150 32.56 20.27 -1.34
N LYS A 151 33.87 20.52 -1.37
CA LYS A 151 34.81 19.79 -2.23
C LYS A 151 35.00 18.34 -1.79
N GLU A 152 35.04 18.10 -0.48
CA GLU A 152 35.26 16.76 0.08
C GLU A 152 33.99 15.89 -0.01
N ILE A 153 32.83 16.47 0.29
CA ILE A 153 31.59 15.70 0.50
C ILE A 153 30.59 15.89 -0.65
N GLY A 154 30.62 17.01 -1.39
CA GLY A 154 29.57 17.38 -2.34
C GLY A 154 29.34 16.34 -3.44
N LEU A 155 30.38 15.97 -4.19
CA LEU A 155 30.22 15.02 -5.30
C LEU A 155 29.82 13.61 -4.83
N PRO A 156 30.49 13.00 -3.83
CA PRO A 156 30.07 11.70 -3.30
C PRO A 156 28.64 11.71 -2.76
N MET A 157 28.24 12.76 -2.06
CA MET A 157 26.91 12.85 -1.44
C MET A 157 25.80 13.04 -2.48
N ILE A 158 26.00 13.89 -3.49
CA ILE A 158 25.03 14.05 -4.59
C ILE A 158 24.84 12.71 -5.31
N GLY A 159 25.93 12.01 -5.63
CA GLY A 159 25.87 10.72 -6.29
C GLY A 159 25.15 9.66 -5.45
N ALA A 160 25.58 9.48 -4.21
CA ALA A 160 25.01 8.47 -3.30
C ALA A 160 23.52 8.73 -3.01
N ASN A 161 23.14 9.98 -2.72
CA ASN A 161 21.75 10.34 -2.43
C ASN A 161 20.85 10.13 -3.65
N SER A 162 21.33 10.43 -4.85
CA SER A 162 20.55 10.28 -6.08
C SER A 162 20.34 8.82 -6.47
N ILE A 163 21.36 7.98 -6.30
CA ILE A 163 21.24 6.52 -6.47
C ILE A 163 20.27 5.95 -5.43
N GLY A 164 20.40 6.36 -4.16
CA GLY A 164 19.50 5.96 -3.08
C GLY A 164 18.04 6.30 -3.39
N VAL A 165 17.77 7.53 -3.85
CA VAL A 165 16.42 7.96 -4.26
C VAL A 165 15.94 7.21 -5.50
N ALA A 166 16.79 6.88 -6.47
CA ALA A 166 16.41 6.08 -7.64
C ALA A 166 15.98 4.66 -7.23
N ILE A 167 16.76 3.99 -6.38
CA ILE A 167 16.43 2.66 -5.86
C ILE A 167 15.12 2.74 -5.06
N PHE A 168 14.98 3.73 -4.19
CA PHE A 168 13.76 3.95 -3.41
C PHE A 168 12.54 4.15 -4.31
N ALA A 169 12.65 5.00 -5.31
CA ALA A 169 11.58 5.28 -6.24
C ALA A 169 11.18 4.04 -7.06
N LEU A 170 12.16 3.20 -7.46
CA LEU A 170 11.90 1.94 -8.15
C LEU A 170 11.12 0.98 -7.28
N ILE A 171 11.52 0.88 -6.00
CA ILE A 171 10.83 0.10 -5.00
C ILE A 171 9.38 0.59 -4.82
N ILE A 172 9.15 1.90 -4.68
CA ILE A 172 7.80 2.47 -4.53
C ILE A 172 6.94 2.18 -5.75
N VAL A 173 7.47 2.37 -6.96
CA VAL A 173 6.75 2.07 -8.20
C VAL A 173 6.40 0.58 -8.27
N ASN A 174 7.32 -0.31 -7.91
CA ASN A 174 7.07 -1.75 -7.86
C ASN A 174 6.00 -2.11 -6.82
N LEU A 175 6.05 -1.51 -5.62
CA LEU A 175 5.07 -1.75 -4.56
C LEU A 175 3.67 -1.25 -4.95
N ILE A 176 3.57 -0.07 -5.57
CA ILE A 176 2.29 0.46 -6.09
C ILE A 176 1.74 -0.48 -7.17
N LYS A 177 2.61 -0.96 -8.07
CA LYS A 177 2.24 -1.93 -9.11
C LYS A 177 1.76 -3.24 -8.48
N GLU A 178 2.49 -3.80 -7.53
CA GLU A 178 2.13 -5.04 -6.84
C GLU A 178 0.80 -4.90 -6.10
N LYS A 179 0.58 -3.79 -5.37
CA LYS A 179 -0.68 -3.55 -4.67
C LYS A 179 -1.86 -3.46 -5.63
N ARG A 180 -1.69 -2.78 -6.77
CA ARG A 180 -2.71 -2.69 -7.81
C ARG A 180 -3.02 -4.06 -8.41
N THR A 181 -1.97 -4.83 -8.76
CA THR A 181 -2.11 -6.20 -9.28
C THR A 181 -2.76 -7.13 -8.25
N SER A 182 -2.44 -7.01 -6.96
CA SER A 182 -3.02 -7.84 -5.92
C SER A 182 -4.52 -7.57 -5.77
N SER A 183 -4.92 -6.29 -5.72
CA SER A 183 -6.35 -5.95 -5.65
C SER A 183 -7.12 -6.41 -6.89
N GLU A 184 -6.52 -6.36 -8.07
CA GLU A 184 -7.12 -6.91 -9.30
C GLU A 184 -7.27 -8.43 -9.23
N ARG A 185 -6.23 -9.12 -8.76
CA ARG A 185 -6.23 -10.59 -8.56
C ARG A 185 -7.27 -11.03 -7.53
N ASP A 186 -7.38 -10.35 -6.40
CA ASP A 186 -8.38 -10.67 -5.37
C ASP A 186 -9.81 -10.51 -5.93
N ARG A 187 -10.02 -9.49 -6.78
CA ARG A 187 -11.30 -9.31 -7.49
C ARG A 187 -11.59 -10.49 -8.44
N TYR A 188 -10.60 -10.94 -9.21
CA TYR A 188 -10.77 -12.10 -10.10
C TYR A 188 -11.02 -13.40 -9.34
N TYR A 189 -10.38 -13.61 -8.19
CA TYR A 189 -10.64 -14.78 -7.35
C TYR A 189 -12.06 -14.77 -6.79
N ALA A 190 -12.55 -13.63 -6.30
CA ALA A 190 -13.93 -13.50 -5.84
C ALA A 190 -14.96 -13.79 -6.96
N GLU A 191 -14.68 -13.33 -8.19
CA GLU A 191 -15.53 -13.63 -9.35
C GLU A 191 -15.49 -15.12 -9.74
N LEU A 192 -14.31 -15.75 -9.65
CA LEU A 192 -14.14 -17.18 -9.92
C LEU A 192 -14.86 -18.05 -8.89
N GLU A 193 -14.75 -17.73 -7.59
CA GLU A 193 -15.48 -18.43 -6.53
C GLU A 193 -16.99 -18.34 -6.74
N ARG A 194 -17.50 -17.17 -7.12
CA ARG A 194 -18.92 -17.00 -7.46
C ARG A 194 -19.34 -17.92 -8.60
N LYS A 195 -18.56 -18.00 -9.69
CA LYS A 195 -18.85 -18.89 -10.83
C LYS A 195 -18.80 -20.37 -10.45
N ILE A 196 -17.85 -20.77 -9.61
CA ILE A 196 -17.77 -22.16 -9.10
C ILE A 196 -19.01 -22.48 -8.28
N TYR A 197 -19.42 -21.59 -7.38
CA TYR A 197 -20.64 -21.77 -6.57
C TYR A 197 -21.90 -21.91 -7.43
N GLU A 198 -22.05 -21.05 -8.45
CA GLU A 198 -23.16 -21.13 -9.42
C GLU A 198 -23.13 -22.49 -10.16
N MET A 199 -21.95 -22.94 -10.60
CA MET A 199 -21.81 -24.22 -11.31
C MET A 199 -22.05 -25.43 -10.40
N GLU A 200 -21.67 -25.38 -9.12
CA GLU A 200 -21.93 -26.44 -8.15
C GLU A 200 -23.42 -26.59 -7.87
N LYS A 201 -24.15 -25.47 -7.70
CA LYS A 201 -25.62 -25.48 -7.62
C LYS A 201 -26.23 -26.16 -8.84
N LEU A 202 -25.81 -25.76 -10.05
CA LEU A 202 -26.30 -26.36 -11.30
C LEU A 202 -25.98 -27.86 -11.42
N TYR A 203 -24.78 -28.26 -11.02
CA TYR A 203 -24.36 -29.67 -11.05
C TYR A 203 -25.17 -30.53 -10.08
N ARG A 204 -25.34 -30.08 -8.82
CA ARG A 204 -26.20 -30.76 -7.83
C ARG A 204 -27.61 -30.90 -8.35
N LEU A 205 -28.15 -29.85 -8.97
CA LEU A 205 -29.44 -29.89 -9.62
C LEU A 205 -29.51 -30.99 -10.69
N GLY A 206 -28.52 -31.05 -11.58
CA GLY A 206 -28.46 -32.06 -12.63
C GLY A 206 -28.42 -33.49 -12.09
N VAL A 207 -27.71 -33.73 -11.00
CA VAL A 207 -27.65 -35.04 -10.32
C VAL A 207 -28.97 -35.38 -9.64
N GLU A 208 -29.59 -34.43 -8.94
CA GLU A 208 -30.88 -34.61 -8.28
C GLU A 208 -31.98 -34.89 -9.33
N VAL A 209 -31.96 -34.16 -10.44
CA VAL A 209 -32.81 -34.42 -11.61
C VAL A 209 -32.58 -35.82 -12.18
N SER A 210 -31.32 -36.21 -12.39
CA SER A 210 -30.98 -37.52 -12.97
C SER A 210 -31.25 -38.70 -12.04
N SER A 211 -31.34 -38.48 -10.72
CA SER A 211 -31.62 -39.52 -9.72
C SER A 211 -33.09 -39.61 -9.34
N THR A 212 -33.88 -38.60 -9.69
CA THR A 212 -35.32 -38.57 -9.47
C THR A 212 -36.04 -39.19 -10.66
N LEU A 213 -36.65 -40.37 -10.47
CA LEU A 213 -37.44 -41.05 -11.51
C LEU A 213 -38.82 -40.39 -11.76
N ASP A 214 -39.19 -39.38 -10.97
CA ASP A 214 -40.45 -38.64 -11.09
C ASP A 214 -40.23 -37.33 -11.87
N ILE A 215 -40.77 -37.32 -13.09
CA ILE A 215 -40.62 -36.20 -14.02
C ILE A 215 -41.21 -34.89 -13.46
N ASN A 216 -42.21 -34.94 -12.59
CA ASN A 216 -42.82 -33.71 -12.04
C ASN A 216 -41.86 -33.02 -11.07
N VAL A 217 -41.21 -33.79 -10.20
CA VAL A 217 -40.21 -33.27 -9.23
C VAL A 217 -39.00 -32.68 -9.96
N VAL A 218 -38.55 -33.36 -11.03
CA VAL A 218 -37.48 -32.88 -11.90
C VAL A 218 -37.80 -31.51 -12.52
N LEU A 219 -39.02 -31.35 -13.03
CA LEU A 219 -39.47 -30.13 -13.70
C LEU A 219 -39.61 -28.98 -12.70
N ASP A 220 -40.18 -29.22 -11.53
CA ASP A 220 -40.28 -28.26 -10.43
C ASP A 220 -38.92 -27.76 -9.99
N LEU A 221 -37.96 -28.68 -9.80
CA LEU A 221 -36.62 -28.34 -9.37
C LEU A 221 -35.85 -27.52 -10.43
N CYS A 222 -35.99 -27.91 -11.71
CA CYS A 222 -35.39 -27.19 -12.85
C CYS A 222 -35.88 -25.73 -12.93
N ILE A 223 -37.19 -25.51 -12.88
CA ILE A 223 -37.75 -24.18 -13.11
C ILE A 223 -37.53 -23.25 -11.92
N ASN A 224 -37.62 -23.76 -10.68
CA ASN A 224 -37.32 -22.97 -9.47
C ASN A 224 -35.88 -22.47 -9.46
N THR A 225 -34.92 -23.35 -9.75
CA THR A 225 -33.50 -22.97 -9.77
C THR A 225 -33.18 -22.03 -10.90
N THR A 226 -33.78 -22.23 -12.07
CA THR A 226 -33.58 -21.32 -13.22
C THR A 226 -34.10 -19.92 -12.90
N VAL A 227 -35.27 -19.82 -12.27
CA VAL A 227 -35.86 -18.55 -11.85
C VAL A 227 -35.01 -17.87 -10.77
N GLU A 228 -34.46 -18.64 -9.82
CA GLU A 228 -33.57 -18.15 -8.76
C GLU A 228 -32.22 -17.64 -9.33
N VAL A 229 -31.54 -18.44 -10.15
CA VAL A 229 -30.22 -18.11 -10.72
C VAL A 229 -30.29 -16.95 -11.71
N LEU A 230 -31.35 -16.86 -12.49
CA LEU A 230 -31.55 -15.78 -13.46
C LEU A 230 -32.21 -14.53 -12.85
N GLU A 231 -32.54 -14.56 -11.55
CA GLU A 231 -33.32 -13.51 -10.86
C GLU A 231 -34.60 -13.13 -11.64
N ALA A 232 -35.22 -14.11 -12.30
CA ALA A 232 -36.42 -13.90 -13.11
C ALA A 232 -37.65 -13.78 -12.20
N LYS A 233 -38.65 -12.97 -12.56
CA LYS A 233 -39.88 -12.85 -11.73
C LYS A 233 -40.72 -14.14 -11.70
N MET A 234 -40.71 -14.88 -12.80
CA MET A 234 -41.51 -16.09 -12.97
C MET A 234 -40.94 -16.93 -14.12
N GLY A 235 -41.07 -18.23 -14.03
CA GLY A 235 -40.68 -19.19 -15.07
C GLY A 235 -41.73 -20.29 -15.22
N PHE A 236 -41.87 -20.78 -16.44
CA PHE A 236 -42.81 -21.85 -16.78
C PHE A 236 -42.10 -22.91 -17.63
N ILE A 237 -42.38 -24.18 -17.37
CA ILE A 237 -42.04 -25.28 -18.28
C ILE A 237 -43.34 -25.82 -18.86
N PHE A 238 -43.42 -25.85 -20.19
CA PHE A 238 -44.50 -26.50 -20.91
C PHE A 238 -44.02 -27.82 -21.51
N LEU A 239 -44.84 -28.86 -21.38
CA LEU A 239 -44.64 -30.16 -22.00
C LEU A 239 -45.53 -30.27 -23.23
N VAL A 240 -45.06 -30.95 -24.27
CA VAL A 240 -45.83 -31.24 -25.47
C VAL A 240 -46.10 -32.73 -25.51
N ASP A 241 -47.36 -33.13 -25.65
CA ASP A 241 -47.71 -34.50 -26.00
C ASP A 241 -47.53 -34.69 -27.51
N GLU A 242 -46.58 -35.54 -27.90
CA GLU A 242 -46.26 -35.82 -29.30
C GLU A 242 -47.43 -36.43 -30.10
N LYS A 243 -48.39 -37.09 -29.43
CA LYS A 243 -49.53 -37.72 -30.12
C LYS A 243 -50.69 -36.77 -30.33
N SER A 244 -50.98 -35.94 -29.35
CA SER A 244 -52.10 -34.99 -29.41
C SER A 244 -51.68 -33.59 -29.88
N HIS A 245 -50.38 -33.32 -29.95
CA HIS A 245 -49.79 -31.99 -30.20
C HIS A 245 -50.30 -30.91 -29.24
N GLN A 246 -50.77 -31.31 -28.06
CA GLN A 246 -51.26 -30.37 -27.04
C GLN A 246 -50.13 -29.99 -26.07
N LEU A 247 -50.13 -28.73 -25.68
CA LEU A 247 -49.24 -28.16 -24.68
C LEU A 247 -49.90 -28.27 -23.31
N PHE A 248 -49.16 -28.82 -22.35
CA PHE A 248 -49.55 -28.90 -20.96
C PHE A 248 -48.56 -28.12 -20.12
N LEU A 249 -49.04 -27.40 -19.11
CA LEU A 249 -48.14 -26.79 -18.15
C LEU A 249 -47.51 -27.91 -17.31
N GLY A 250 -46.20 -28.09 -17.45
CA GLY A 250 -45.44 -29.09 -16.71
C GLY A 250 -45.07 -28.62 -15.32
N SER A 251 -44.56 -27.40 -15.20
CA SER A 251 -44.21 -26.79 -13.91
C SER A 251 -44.13 -25.26 -13.99
N MET A 252 -44.22 -24.59 -12.85
CA MET A 252 -44.11 -23.14 -12.73
C MET A 252 -43.35 -22.77 -11.46
N ALA A 253 -42.45 -21.79 -11.57
CA ALA A 253 -41.79 -21.16 -10.44
C ALA A 253 -42.06 -19.65 -10.44
N LYS A 254 -42.19 -19.09 -9.25
CA LYS A 254 -42.28 -17.65 -9.04
C LYS A 254 -41.24 -17.26 -8.01
N PHE A 255 -40.54 -16.17 -8.26
CA PHE A 255 -39.59 -15.64 -7.31
C PHE A 255 -40.38 -15.02 -6.13
N GLU A 256 -40.40 -15.70 -5.00
CA GLU A 256 -40.89 -15.13 -3.73
C GLU A 256 -39.73 -14.37 -3.09
N ASP A 257 -39.87 -13.05 -3.04
CA ASP A 257 -39.02 -12.17 -2.24
C ASP A 257 -39.41 -12.37 -0.77
N ASP A 258 -39.03 -13.51 -0.21
CA ASP A 258 -39.08 -13.73 1.23
C ASP A 258 -38.03 -12.79 1.84
N GLY A 259 -38.50 -11.61 2.27
CA GLY A 259 -37.72 -10.51 2.85
C GLY A 259 -37.00 -10.84 4.15
N VAL A 260 -36.20 -11.91 4.16
CA VAL A 260 -35.26 -12.27 5.22
C VAL A 260 -33.89 -11.77 4.79
N HIS A 261 -33.70 -10.46 4.93
CA HIS A 261 -32.37 -9.95 5.22
C HIS A 261 -31.89 -10.63 6.51
N PRO A 262 -30.74 -11.34 6.53
CA PRO A 262 -30.09 -11.62 7.78
C PRO A 262 -29.70 -10.27 8.35
N GLN A 263 -30.31 -9.89 9.48
CA GLN A 263 -29.81 -8.80 10.29
C GLN A 263 -28.34 -9.08 10.57
N SER A 264 -27.47 -8.26 9.99
CA SER A 264 -26.11 -8.11 10.46
C SER A 264 -26.16 -7.62 11.89
N SER A 265 -25.96 -8.53 12.85
CA SER A 265 -25.65 -8.15 14.22
C SER A 265 -24.28 -7.46 14.23
N PRO A 266 -24.13 -6.31 14.90
CA PRO A 266 -22.83 -5.80 15.28
C PRO A 266 -22.44 -6.43 16.62
N SER A 267 -21.56 -7.44 16.58
CA SER A 267 -20.61 -7.69 17.68
C SER A 267 -19.43 -6.74 17.43
N GLY A 268 -19.15 -5.76 18.27
CA GLY A 268 -18.70 -5.94 19.65
C GLY A 268 -17.23 -5.56 19.68
#